data_AF-A0A1B1B374-F1
#
_entry.id   AF-A0A1B1B374-F1
#
_cell.length_a   1.000
_cell.length_b   1.000
_cell.length_c   1.000
_cell.angle_alpha   90.00
_cell.angle_beta   90.00
_cell.angle_gamma   90.00
#
_symmetry.space_group_name_H-M   'P 1'
#
loop_
_entity.id
_entity.type
_entity.pdbx_description
1 polymer ?
#
loop_
_entity_poly.entity_id
_entity_poly.type
_entity_poly.pdbx_seq_one_letter_code
_entity_poly.pdbx_strand_id
1 'polypeptide(L)'
;MRILVRQISSALCQHLVEASAPGRFHMSELVRAYAEERVGLDEPASAIRQAARRLQQHMTAERQRMAGALQPAEAVFLQDISGVPAYLRRACTVAA
;
A
#
# COMPACT_ATOMS: atom_id res chain seq x y z
N MET A 1 -19.54 -2.80 -5.57
CA MET A 1 -18.44 -3.79 -5.71
C MET A 1 -18.16 -4.21 -7.15
N ARG A 2 -19.15 -4.47 -8.01
CA ARG A 2 -18.95 -4.88 -9.43
C ARG A 2 -18.13 -3.90 -10.28
N ILE A 3 -18.28 -2.59 -10.05
CA ILE A 3 -17.55 -1.56 -10.81
C ILE A 3 -16.04 -1.64 -10.51
N LEU A 4 -15.67 -1.80 -9.25
CA LEU A 4 -14.28 -1.79 -8.82
C LEU A 4 -13.51 -3.01 -9.34
N VAL A 5 -14.15 -4.19 -9.33
CA VAL A 5 -13.60 -5.41 -9.95
C VAL A 5 -13.37 -5.23 -11.45
N ARG A 6 -14.36 -4.67 -12.17
CA ARG A 6 -14.24 -4.41 -13.61
C ARG A 6 -13.09 -3.45 -13.94
N GLN A 7 -12.90 -2.40 -13.14
CA GLN A 7 -11.84 -1.42 -13.33
C GLN A 7 -10.44 -2.05 -13.10
N ILE A 8 -10.28 -2.84 -12.04
CA ILE A 8 -9.01 -3.53 -11.76
C ILE A 8 -8.70 -4.59 -12.83
N SER A 9 -9.69 -5.37 -13.25
CA SER A 9 -9.52 -6.34 -14.35
C SER A 9 -9.09 -5.66 -15.65
N SER A 10 -9.68 -4.50 -15.98
CA SER A 10 -9.27 -3.72 -17.16
C SER A 10 -7.83 -3.24 -17.05
N ALA A 11 -7.43 -2.72 -15.88
CA ALA A 11 -6.08 -2.23 -15.64
C ALA A 11 -5.02 -3.36 -15.68
N LEU A 12 -5.37 -4.57 -15.20
CA LEU A 12 -4.54 -5.77 -15.34
C LEU A 12 -4.35 -6.18 -16.80
N CYS A 13 -5.43 -6.22 -17.59
CA CYS A 13 -5.36 -6.55 -19.02
C CYS A 13 -4.55 -5.53 -19.84
N GLN A 14 -4.44 -4.29 -19.34
CA GLN A 14 -3.66 -3.22 -19.95
C GLN A 14 -2.24 -3.12 -19.38
N HIS A 15 -1.83 -4.04 -18.51
CA HIS A 15 -0.50 -4.05 -17.87
C HIS A 15 -0.19 -2.77 -17.06
N LEU A 16 -1.24 -2.06 -16.61
CA LEU A 16 -1.08 -0.85 -15.80
C LEU A 16 -0.83 -1.17 -14.34
N VAL A 17 -1.37 -2.30 -13.88
CA VAL A 17 -1.18 -2.84 -12.54
C VAL A 17 -0.83 -4.32 -12.62
N GLU A 18 -0.15 -4.80 -11.61
CA GLU A 18 0.27 -6.19 -11.44
C GLU A 18 -0.25 -6.70 -10.10
N ALA A 19 -0.57 -7.99 -10.03
CA ALA A 19 -0.96 -8.63 -8.78
C ALA A 19 0.30 -9.03 -7.99
N SER A 20 0.40 -8.58 -6.73
CA SER A 20 1.48 -9.00 -5.81
C SER A 20 1.05 -10.11 -4.85
N ALA A 21 -0.24 -10.18 -4.53
CA ALA A 21 -0.86 -11.24 -3.73
C ALA A 21 -2.38 -11.23 -3.97
N PRO A 22 -3.14 -12.23 -3.51
CA PRO A 22 -4.60 -12.19 -3.58
C PRO A 22 -5.17 -10.90 -2.98
N GLY A 23 -5.87 -10.11 -3.80
CA GLY A 23 -6.43 -8.81 -3.42
C GLY A 23 -5.42 -7.68 -3.26
N ARG A 24 -4.14 -7.89 -3.58
CA ARG A 24 -3.09 -6.86 -3.54
C ARG A 24 -2.52 -6.61 -4.94
N PHE A 25 -2.47 -5.35 -5.30
CA PHE A 25 -2.02 -4.89 -6.61
C PHE A 25 -1.02 -3.76 -6.44
N HIS A 26 -0.02 -3.71 -7.31
CA HIS A 26 0.92 -2.59 -7.43
C HIS A 26 0.92 -2.08 -8.86
N MET A 27 1.34 -0.83 -9.06
CA MET A 27 1.54 -0.29 -10.42
C MET A 27 2.75 -0.95 -11.05
N SER A 28 2.69 -1.25 -12.34
CA SER A 28 3.86 -1.77 -13.05
C SER A 28 4.99 -0.73 -13.04
N GLU A 29 6.24 -1.18 -13.11
CA GLU A 29 7.40 -0.29 -12.98
C GLU A 29 7.44 0.81 -14.04
N LEU A 30 7.05 0.50 -15.27
CA LEU A 30 6.96 1.47 -16.36
C LEU A 30 5.92 2.55 -16.09
N VAL A 31 4.74 2.17 -15.57
CA VAL A 31 3.68 3.13 -15.24
C VAL A 31 4.10 3.98 -14.04
N ARG A 32 4.82 3.42 -13.08
CA ARG A 32 5.41 4.17 -11.98
C ARG A 32 6.42 5.21 -12.49
N ALA A 33 7.37 4.79 -13.33
CA ALA A 33 8.39 5.69 -13.90
C ALA A 33 7.73 6.82 -14.71
N TYR A 34 6.76 6.49 -15.56
CA TYR A 34 6.00 7.49 -16.32
C TYR A 34 5.24 8.45 -15.39
N ALA A 35 4.57 7.94 -14.35
CA ALA A 35 3.85 8.79 -13.42
C ALA A 35 4.78 9.76 -12.71
N GLU A 36 5.96 9.30 -12.25
CA GLU A 36 6.98 10.12 -11.60
C GLU A 36 7.47 11.27 -12.51
N GLU A 37 7.70 11.01 -13.79
CA GLU A 37 8.07 12.05 -14.77
C GLU A 37 6.97 13.11 -14.97
N ARG A 38 5.70 12.73 -14.78
CA ARG A 38 4.54 13.59 -15.02
C ARG A 38 4.03 14.28 -13.75
N VAL A 39 4.50 13.88 -12.56
CA VAL A 39 4.08 14.47 -11.28
C VAL A 39 4.33 15.99 -11.31
N GLY A 40 3.26 16.76 -11.13
CA GLY A 40 3.31 18.22 -11.09
C GLY A 40 3.38 18.91 -12.45
N LEU A 41 3.51 18.16 -13.56
CA LEU A 41 3.38 18.67 -14.92
C LEU A 41 1.92 18.64 -15.38
N ASP A 42 1.25 17.50 -15.17
CA ASP A 42 -0.13 17.29 -15.65
C ASP A 42 -1.19 17.81 -14.71
N GLU A 43 -0.86 17.85 -13.42
CA GLU A 43 -1.79 18.24 -12.37
C GLU A 43 -1.15 19.30 -11.48
N PRO A 44 -1.87 20.38 -11.13
CA PRO A 44 -1.34 21.38 -10.25
C PRO A 44 -0.99 20.75 -8.89
N ALA A 45 0.14 21.16 -8.33
CA ALA A 45 0.65 20.60 -7.08
C ALA A 45 -0.36 20.68 -5.91
N SER A 46 -1.33 21.61 -5.97
CA SER A 46 -2.44 21.71 -5.02
C SER A 46 -3.39 20.50 -5.08
N ALA A 47 -3.73 20.01 -6.27
CA ALA A 47 -4.59 18.85 -6.46
C ALA A 47 -3.92 17.58 -5.94
N ILE A 48 -2.62 17.40 -6.23
CA ILE A 48 -1.81 16.29 -5.72
C ILE A 48 -1.79 16.30 -4.19
N ARG A 49 -1.52 17.47 -3.56
CA ARG A 49 -1.54 17.61 -2.09
C ARG A 49 -2.91 17.30 -1.49
N GLN A 50 -4.00 17.71 -2.15
CA GLN A 50 -5.35 17.44 -1.68
C GLN A 50 -5.70 15.94 -1.77
N ALA A 51 -5.32 15.28 -2.85
CA ALA A 51 -5.46 13.83 -3.00
C ALA A 51 -4.68 13.07 -1.92
N ALA A 52 -3.41 13.45 -1.68
CA ALA A 52 -2.58 12.86 -0.63
C ALA A 52 -3.20 13.02 0.76
N ARG A 53 -3.75 14.19 1.10
CA ARG A 53 -4.45 14.41 2.37
C ARG A 53 -5.66 13.49 2.53
N ARG A 54 -6.50 13.35 1.50
CA ARG A 54 -7.67 12.45 1.54
C ARG A 54 -7.25 10.99 1.76
N LEU A 55 -6.18 10.55 1.10
CA LEU A 55 -5.64 9.20 1.27
C LEU A 55 -5.13 8.97 2.70
N GLN A 56 -4.37 9.92 3.26
CA GLN A 56 -3.89 9.85 4.64
C GLN A 56 -5.04 9.77 5.65
N GLN A 57 -6.07 10.60 5.47
CA GLN A 57 -7.28 10.59 6.31
C GLN A 57 -7.97 9.23 6.26
N HIS A 58 -8.15 8.67 5.06
CA HIS A 58 -8.75 7.36 4.89
C HIS A 58 -7.93 6.26 5.56
N MET A 59 -6.62 6.20 5.32
CA MET A 59 -5.74 5.21 5.95
C MET A 59 -5.73 5.31 7.48
N THR A 60 -5.80 6.53 8.02
CA THR A 60 -5.86 6.75 9.46
C THR A 60 -7.18 6.23 10.04
N ALA A 61 -8.30 6.51 9.37
CA ALA A 61 -9.61 5.99 9.75
C ALA A 61 -9.66 4.45 9.68
N GLU A 62 -9.10 3.84 8.64
CA GLU A 62 -9.03 2.38 8.50
C GLU A 62 -8.16 1.75 9.61
N ARG A 63 -6.99 2.32 9.92
CA ARG A 63 -6.16 1.86 11.04
C ARG A 63 -6.90 1.94 12.37
N GLN A 64 -7.64 3.02 12.61
CA GLN A 64 -8.44 3.18 13.83
C GLN A 64 -9.58 2.16 13.90
N ARG A 65 -10.24 1.85 12.78
CA ARG A 65 -11.25 0.78 12.70
C ARG A 65 -10.66 -0.59 13.01
N MET A 66 -9.49 -0.91 12.43
CA MET A 66 -8.80 -2.17 12.71
C MET A 66 -8.31 -2.24 14.16
N ALA A 67 -7.81 -1.14 14.73
CA ALA A 67 -7.39 -1.09 16.14
C ALA A 67 -8.57 -1.23 17.11
N GLY A 68 -9.73 -0.67 16.77
CA GLY A 68 -10.98 -0.86 17.53
C GLY A 68 -11.56 -2.27 17.42
N ALA A 69 -11.23 -3.02 16.37
CA ALA A 69 -11.61 -4.41 16.19
C ALA A 69 -10.68 -5.41 16.92
N LEU A 70 -9.51 -4.96 17.39
CA LEU A 70 -8.45 -5.78 17.99
C LEU A 70 -8.24 -5.45 19.48
N GLN A 71 -9.18 -5.84 20.36
CA GLN A 71 -8.97 -6.15 21.79
C GLN A 71 -10.17 -6.96 22.36
N PRO A 72 -10.03 -7.99 23.24
CA PRO A 72 -8.82 -8.65 23.78
C PRO A 72 -8.94 -10.20 23.77
N ALA A 73 -8.75 -10.87 22.63
CA ALA A 73 -8.70 -12.35 22.61
C ALA A 73 -7.44 -12.93 21.93
N GLU A 74 -6.68 -12.12 21.21
CA GLU A 74 -5.57 -12.61 20.37
C GLU A 74 -4.20 -12.07 20.82
N ALA A 75 -4.05 -11.77 22.11
CA ALA A 75 -2.74 -11.55 22.71
C ALA A 75 -2.01 -12.88 22.95
N VAL A 76 -1.86 -13.72 21.92
CA VAL A 76 -0.92 -14.85 21.93
C VAL A 76 -0.37 -15.00 20.52
N PHE A 77 0.94 -15.24 20.45
CA PHE A 77 1.76 -15.53 19.26
C PHE A 77 2.43 -14.35 18.56
N LEU A 78 3.44 -13.78 19.22
CA LEU A 78 4.71 -13.46 18.56
C LEU A 78 5.90 -13.81 19.47
N GLN A 79 6.14 -15.11 19.65
CA GLN A 79 7.44 -15.62 20.09
C GLN A 79 7.76 -16.90 19.31
N ASP A 80 8.14 -16.76 18.04
CA ASP A 80 9.10 -17.68 17.44
C ASP A 80 9.80 -17.00 16.25
N ILE A 81 10.97 -16.42 16.51
CA ILE A 81 11.81 -15.74 15.50
C ILE A 81 13.00 -16.63 15.10
N SER A 82 12.93 -17.94 15.38
CA SER A 82 14.01 -18.90 15.10
C SER A 82 14.16 -19.23 13.61
N GLY A 83 13.15 -18.92 12.78
CA GLY A 83 13.14 -19.26 11.35
C GLY A 83 13.55 -18.16 10.37
N VAL A 84 13.94 -16.96 10.83
CA VAL A 84 14.22 -15.84 9.92
C VAL A 84 15.71 -15.78 9.54
N PRO A 85 16.06 -15.87 8.23
CA PRO A 85 17.44 -15.79 7.77
C PRO A 85 18.14 -14.47 8.14
N ALA A 86 19.42 -14.56 8.51
CA ALA A 86 20.21 -13.46 9.07
C ALA A 86 20.28 -12.19 8.19
N TYR A 87 20.09 -12.29 6.87
CA TYR A 87 20.14 -11.15 5.96
C TYR A 87 18.93 -10.20 6.08
N LEU A 88 17.82 -10.64 6.69
CA LEU A 88 16.66 -9.78 6.98
C LEU A 88 16.74 -9.08 8.34
N ARG A 89 17.70 -9.44 9.22
CA ARG A 89 17.86 -8.78 10.53
C ARG A 89 18.55 -7.42 10.47
N ARG A 90 19.18 -7.06 9.34
CA ARG A 90 20.05 -5.88 9.25
C ARG A 90 19.38 -4.60 8.71
N ALA A 91 18.07 -4.61 8.47
CA ALA A 91 17.36 -3.45 7.93
C ALA A 91 16.75 -2.50 8.98
N CYS A 92 16.81 -2.81 10.28
CA CYS A 92 16.19 -1.97 11.34
C CYS A 92 17.15 -1.30 12.32
N THR A 93 18.47 -1.21 12.05
CA THR A 93 19.39 -0.42 12.89
C THR A 93 20.04 0.71 12.10
N VAL A 94 19.22 1.66 11.68
CA VAL A 94 19.56 3.09 11.56
C VAL A 94 18.26 3.79 11.97
N ALA A 95 18.11 4.49 13.09
CA ALA A 95 19.03 5.37 13.78
C ALA A 95 18.82 5.27 15.29
N ALA A 96 19.93 5.32 16.03
CA ALA A 96 19.95 5.84 17.40
C ALA A 96 19.83 7.37 17.36
#